data_AF-A0A7V9DEJ8-F1
#
_entry.id   AF-A0A7V9DEJ8-F1
#
_cell.length_a   1.000
_cell.length_b   1.000
_cell.length_c   1.000
_cell.angle_alpha   90.00
_cell.angle_beta   90.00
_cell.angle_gamma   90.00
#
_symmetry.space_group_name_H-M   'P 1'
#
loop_
_entity.id
_entity.type
_entity.pdbx_description
1 polymer ?
#
loop_
_entity_poly.entity_id
_entity_poly.type
_entity_poly.pdbx_seq_one_letter_code
_entity_poly.pdbx_strand_id
1 'polypeptide(L)'
;MYNTDLPNRAELPSSGQLIRSTIIAIIVAAVLLVAIVLPSEYGIDPTGIGRVIGLTQMGEIKISLAEEARIATEAETARGTFGGAAIPDQPAATTAPTATTDGSAIRTDEMTVTLKPGEGAEIKLEMVKG
;
A
#
# COMPACT_ATOMS: atom_id res chain seq x y z
N MET A 1 18.12 17.14 -45.28
CA MET A 1 18.94 17.92 -44.33
C MET A 1 18.01 18.40 -43.23
N TYR A 2 18.21 17.92 -42.00
CA TYR A 2 17.43 18.35 -40.84
C TYR A 2 18.31 19.28 -40.00
N ASN A 3 18.48 20.51 -40.48
CA ASN A 3 18.95 21.57 -39.61
C ASN A 3 17.68 22.23 -39.07
N THR A 4 17.34 21.92 -37.82
CA THR A 4 16.33 22.68 -37.08
C THR A 4 16.87 24.08 -36.89
N ASP A 5 16.21 25.08 -37.48
CA ASP A 5 16.57 26.48 -37.29
C ASP A 5 16.52 26.83 -35.79
N LEU A 6 17.63 27.34 -35.25
CA LEU A 6 17.68 27.76 -33.86
C LEU A 6 16.73 28.97 -33.67
N PRO A 7 15.92 28.99 -32.59
CA PRO A 7 15.03 30.11 -32.31
C PRO A 7 15.81 31.40 -32.24
N ASN A 8 15.34 32.44 -32.93
CA ASN A 8 15.92 33.77 -32.78
C ASN A 8 15.54 34.31 -31.38
N ARG A 9 16.34 35.22 -30.80
CA ARG A 9 16.05 35.82 -29.47
C ARG A 9 14.67 36.48 -29.38
N ALA A 10 14.10 36.88 -30.52
CA ALA A 10 12.74 37.42 -30.61
C ALA A 10 11.62 36.39 -30.36
N GLU A 11 11.94 35.09 -30.47
CA GLU A 11 11.01 33.97 -30.30
C GLU A 11 11.14 33.32 -28.91
N LEU A 12 12.17 33.68 -28.15
CA LEU A 12 12.36 33.19 -26.79
C LEU A 12 11.46 33.96 -25.81
N PRO A 13 10.86 33.28 -24.82
CA PRO A 13 10.13 33.95 -23.75
C PRO A 13 11.00 34.99 -23.07
N SER A 14 10.45 36.18 -22.83
CA SER A 14 11.14 37.20 -22.05
C SER A 14 11.35 36.72 -20.60
N SER A 15 12.36 37.26 -19.90
CA SER A 15 12.58 36.96 -18.48
C SER A 15 11.34 37.24 -17.62
N GLY A 16 10.57 38.29 -17.96
CA GLY A 16 9.31 38.59 -17.29
C GLY A 16 8.24 37.52 -17.52
N GLN A 17 8.19 36.92 -18.71
CA GLN A 17 7.29 35.79 -19.01
C GLN A 17 7.67 34.55 -18.20
N LEU A 18 8.98 34.23 -18.10
CA LEU A 18 9.47 33.12 -17.29
C LEU A 18 9.09 33.31 -15.81
N ILE A 19 9.33 34.50 -15.25
CA ILE A 19 8.97 34.79 -13.85
C ILE A 19 7.47 34.63 -13.61
N ARG A 20 6.63 35.15 -14.52
CA ARG A 20 5.17 34.99 -14.44
C ARG A 20 4.75 33.53 -14.46
N SER A 21 5.32 32.71 -15.37
CA SER A 21 5.00 31.28 -15.42
C SER A 21 5.46 30.54 -14.17
N THR A 22 6.61 30.88 -13.60
CA THR A 22 7.11 30.26 -12.37
C THR A 22 6.21 30.57 -11.18
N ILE A 23 5.74 31.82 -11.06
CA ILE A 23 4.80 32.20 -9.99
C ILE A 23 3.49 31.42 -10.12
N ILE A 24 2.93 31.31 -11.33
CA ILE A 24 1.72 30.54 -11.57
C ILE A 24 1.95 29.06 -11.22
N ALA A 25 3.08 28.48 -11.62
CA ALA A 25 3.42 27.10 -11.29
C ALA A 25 3.51 26.86 -9.78
N ILE A 26 4.11 27.78 -9.03
CA ILE A 26 4.16 27.71 -7.56
C ILE A 26 2.76 27.73 -6.95
N ILE A 27 1.88 28.61 -7.45
CA ILE A 27 0.49 28.68 -6.98
C ILE A 27 -0.24 27.36 -7.25
N VAL A 28 -0.13 26.82 -8.47
CA VAL A 28 -0.73 25.53 -8.83
C VAL A 28 -0.18 24.41 -7.94
N ALA A 29 1.12 24.37 -7.71
CA ALA A 29 1.75 23.39 -6.84
C ALA A 29 1.22 23.49 -5.40
N ALA A 30 1.05 24.70 -4.86
CA ALA A 30 0.48 24.91 -3.54
C ALA A 30 -0.99 24.43 -3.45
N VAL A 31 -1.78 24.66 -4.50
CA VAL A 31 -3.17 24.16 -4.56
C VAL A 31 -3.19 22.63 -4.59
N LEU A 32 -2.36 21.98 -5.41
CA LEU A 32 -2.27 20.52 -5.48
C LEU A 32 -1.80 19.93 -4.14
N LEU A 33 -0.83 20.57 -3.48
CA LEU A 33 -0.34 20.17 -2.17
C LEU A 33 -1.49 20.10 -1.16
N VAL A 34 -2.30 21.15 -1.10
CA VAL A 34 -3.36 21.29 -0.08
C VAL A 34 -4.60 20.45 -0.41
N ALA A 35 -4.99 20.35 -1.68
CA ALA A 35 -6.23 19.70 -2.09
C ALA A 35 -6.09 18.19 -2.39
N ILE A 36 -4.87 17.71 -2.70
CA ILE A 36 -4.65 16.33 -3.14
C ILE A 36 -3.62 15.63 -2.27
N VAL A 37 -2.43 16.20 -2.10
CA VAL A 37 -1.31 15.54 -1.41
C VAL A 37 -1.61 15.38 0.08
N LEU A 38 -1.98 16.46 0.77
CA LEU A 38 -2.31 16.40 2.20
C LEU A 38 -3.47 15.44 2.53
N PRO A 39 -4.61 15.44 1.80
CA PRO A 39 -5.66 14.46 2.02
C PRO A 39 -5.21 13.02 1.78
N SER A 40 -4.51 12.73 0.67
CA SER A 40 -4.23 11.36 0.22
C SER A 40 -3.07 10.67 0.93
N GLU A 41 -2.14 11.44 1.49
CA GLU A 41 -0.98 10.92 2.22
C GLU A 41 -1.13 11.05 3.72
N TYR A 42 -1.71 12.16 4.19
CA TYR A 42 -1.75 12.49 5.60
C TYR A 42 -3.16 12.52 6.20
N GLY A 43 -4.21 12.30 5.41
CA GLY A 43 -5.60 12.40 5.91
C GLY A 43 -5.98 13.81 6.37
N ILE A 44 -5.17 14.83 6.07
CA ILE A 44 -5.42 16.21 6.46
C ILE A 44 -6.11 16.91 5.29
N ASP A 45 -7.37 17.29 5.47
CA ASP A 45 -8.16 17.97 4.44
C ASP A 45 -8.69 19.32 4.92
N PRO A 46 -7.92 20.41 4.73
CA PRO A 46 -8.36 21.75 5.13
C PRO A 46 -9.44 22.31 4.20
N THR A 47 -9.61 21.75 2.99
CA THR A 47 -10.57 22.24 2.00
C THR A 47 -11.91 21.52 2.04
N GLY A 48 -11.96 20.32 2.61
CA GLY A 48 -13.12 19.42 2.61
C GLY A 48 -13.35 18.69 1.28
N ILE A 49 -12.66 19.08 0.20
CA ILE A 49 -12.81 18.46 -1.13
C ILE A 49 -12.30 17.03 -1.10
N GLY A 50 -11.16 16.79 -0.45
CA GLY A 50 -10.53 15.48 -0.33
C GLY A 50 -11.46 14.42 0.27
N ARG A 51 -12.33 14.81 1.21
CA ARG A 51 -13.31 13.91 1.83
C ARG A 51 -14.44 13.55 0.87
N VAL A 52 -14.88 14.49 0.04
CA VAL A 52 -15.94 14.25 -0.97
C VAL A 52 -15.47 13.28 -2.05
N ILE A 53 -14.22 13.41 -2.49
CA ILE A 53 -13.64 12.53 -3.51
C ILE A 53 -12.99 11.26 -2.92
N GLY A 54 -13.01 11.10 -1.59
CA GLY A 54 -12.50 9.92 -0.89
C GLY A 54 -10.97 9.85 -0.70
N LEU A 55 -10.22 10.88 -1.09
CA LEU A 55 -8.75 10.91 -0.87
C LEU A 55 -8.38 10.94 0.61
N THR A 56 -9.14 11.68 1.43
CA THR A 56 -8.86 11.79 2.87
C THR A 56 -9.00 10.45 3.58
N GLN A 57 -10.01 9.67 3.22
CA GLN A 57 -10.23 8.34 3.80
C GLN A 57 -9.07 7.40 3.47
N MET A 58 -8.52 7.49 2.27
CA MET A 58 -7.33 6.74 1.88
C MET A 58 -6.10 7.12 2.72
N GLY A 59 -5.89 8.42 2.97
CA GLY A 59 -4.80 8.90 3.82
C GLY A 59 -4.91 8.45 5.28
N GLU A 60 -6.11 8.54 5.86
CA GLU A 60 -6.41 8.07 7.22
C GLU A 60 -6.08 6.58 7.39
N ILE A 61 -6.45 5.73 6.42
CA ILE A 61 -6.17 4.28 6.44
C ILE A 61 -4.66 4.01 6.36
N LYS A 62 -3.92 4.73 5.51
CA LYS A 62 -2.46 4.56 5.43
C LYS A 62 -1.77 4.87 6.75
N ILE A 63 -2.22 5.91 7.45
CA ILE A 63 -1.68 6.28 8.76
C ILE A 63 -1.99 5.21 9.79
N SER A 64 -3.24 4.71 9.86
CA SER A 64 -3.61 3.69 10.84
C SER A 64 -2.81 2.40 10.63
N LEU A 65 -2.67 1.94 9.39
CA LEU A 65 -1.86 0.76 9.07
C LEU A 65 -0.37 0.97 9.37
N ALA A 66 0.17 2.15 9.11
CA ALA A 66 1.56 2.47 9.45
C ALA A 66 1.80 2.46 10.97
N GLU A 67 0.82 2.92 11.75
CA GLU A 67 0.89 2.88 13.21
C GLU A 67 0.77 1.45 13.75
N GLU A 68 -0.18 0.67 13.25
CA GLU A 68 -0.32 -0.76 13.60
C GLU A 68 0.95 -1.56 13.28
N ALA A 69 1.57 -1.31 12.11
CA ALA A 69 2.82 -1.94 11.74
C ALA A 69 3.97 -1.57 12.68
N ARG A 70 4.06 -0.30 13.11
CA ARG A 70 5.07 0.14 14.09
C ARG A 70 4.91 -0.59 15.42
N ILE A 71 3.69 -0.61 15.95
CA ILE A 71 3.38 -1.30 17.21
C ILE A 71 3.70 -2.80 17.11
N ALA A 72 3.38 -3.44 15.99
CA ALA A 72 3.71 -4.84 15.76
C ALA A 72 5.24 -5.09 15.76
N THR A 73 6.01 -4.24 15.08
CA THR A 73 7.49 -4.35 15.07
C THR A 73 8.12 -4.10 16.44
N GLU A 74 7.58 -3.19 17.23
CA GLU A 74 8.03 -2.95 18.61
C GLU A 74 7.71 -4.13 19.52
N ALA A 75 6.53 -4.73 19.36
CA ALA A 75 6.14 -5.96 20.07
C ALA A 75 7.00 -7.18 19.66
N GLU A 76 7.41 -7.27 18.40
CA GLU A 76 8.32 -8.31 17.90
C GLU A 76 9.76 -8.09 18.38
N THR A 77 10.24 -6.85 18.40
CA THR A 77 11.56 -6.50 18.94
C THR A 77 11.64 -6.75 20.45
N ALA A 78 10.53 -6.60 21.18
CA ALA A 78 10.41 -7.00 22.57
C ALA A 78 10.29 -8.53 22.77
N ARG A 79 9.84 -9.27 21.74
CA ARG A 79 9.79 -10.74 21.69
C ARG A 79 11.02 -11.29 20.95
N GLY A 80 12.19 -11.08 21.55
CA GLY A 80 13.51 -11.56 21.14
C GLY A 80 13.62 -12.43 19.87
N THR A 81 14.41 -11.94 18.92
CA THR A 81 14.98 -12.66 17.77
C THR A 81 15.31 -14.13 18.04
N PHE A 82 14.55 -15.03 17.45
CA PHE A 82 15.00 -16.38 17.09
C PHE A 82 15.11 -16.36 15.55
N GLY A 83 16.28 -16.24 14.94
CA GLY A 83 17.33 -17.25 14.94
C GLY A 83 17.16 -18.10 13.68
N GLY A 84 17.93 -17.78 12.63
CA GLY A 84 17.82 -18.45 11.32
C GLY A 84 18.16 -19.95 11.37
N ALA A 85 17.63 -20.71 10.42
CA ALA A 85 18.10 -22.06 10.12
C ALA A 85 18.03 -22.33 8.62
N ALA A 86 19.18 -22.75 8.09
CA ALA A 86 19.48 -23.01 6.69
C ALA A 86 18.69 -24.19 6.11
N ILE A 87 18.46 -24.11 4.79
CA ILE A 87 17.94 -25.20 3.96
C ILE A 87 19.08 -26.20 3.71
N PRO A 88 18.92 -27.51 4.01
CA PRO A 88 19.78 -28.54 3.46
C PRO A 88 19.10 -29.18 2.23
N ASP A 89 19.80 -29.12 1.10
CA ASP A 89 19.43 -29.72 -0.18
C ASP A 89 20.07 -31.13 -0.35
N GLN A 90 19.21 -32.15 -0.58
CA GLN A 90 19.36 -33.45 -1.30
C GLN A 90 20.45 -34.51 -0.89
N PRO A 91 20.34 -35.84 -1.25
CA PRO A 91 19.38 -36.52 -2.15
C PRO A 91 18.85 -37.96 -1.81
N ALA A 92 17.72 -38.29 -2.47
CA ALA A 92 17.15 -39.58 -2.94
C ALA A 92 17.36 -40.94 -2.20
N ALA A 93 16.25 -41.62 -1.84
CA ALA A 93 15.74 -42.85 -2.51
C ALA A 93 14.66 -43.62 -1.69
N THR A 94 13.53 -43.88 -2.36
CA THR A 94 12.67 -45.10 -2.36
C THR A 94 12.49 -45.93 -1.08
N THR A 95 11.25 -46.00 -0.57
CA THR A 95 10.39 -47.21 -0.56
C THR A 95 9.10 -46.97 0.24
N ALA A 96 7.96 -47.20 -0.40
CA ALA A 96 6.66 -47.31 0.27
C ALA A 96 6.64 -48.55 1.17
N PRO A 97 5.76 -48.55 2.20
CA PRO A 97 4.57 -49.36 2.00
C PRO A 97 3.28 -48.66 2.43
N THR A 98 2.23 -49.10 1.75
CA THR A 98 0.80 -48.87 1.92
C THR A 98 0.35 -48.78 3.37
N ALA A 99 -0.28 -47.67 3.74
CA ALA A 99 -1.25 -47.60 4.82
C ALA A 99 -2.60 -47.23 4.21
N THR A 100 -3.52 -48.19 4.23
CA THR A 100 -4.96 -47.97 4.08
C THR A 100 -5.35 -46.83 5.01
N THR A 101 -5.70 -45.67 4.44
CA THR A 101 -6.33 -44.60 5.20
C THR A 101 -7.82 -44.74 4.94
N ASP A 102 -8.52 -45.26 5.95
CA ASP A 102 -9.96 -45.15 6.07
C ASP A 102 -10.39 -43.71 5.77
N GLY A 103 -11.40 -43.59 4.92
CA GLY A 103 -11.89 -42.33 4.37
C GLY A 103 -12.51 -41.42 5.43
N SER A 104 -11.67 -40.71 6.19
CA SER A 104 -12.09 -39.46 6.81
C SER A 104 -12.11 -38.41 5.70
N ALA A 105 -13.31 -38.15 5.18
CA ALA A 105 -13.53 -37.11 4.18
C ALA A 105 -12.96 -35.79 4.68
N ILE A 106 -12.03 -35.19 3.92
CA ILE A 106 -11.49 -33.86 4.22
C ILE A 106 -12.68 -32.89 4.23
N ARG A 107 -13.01 -32.33 5.40
CA ARG A 107 -14.06 -31.33 5.53
C ARG A 107 -13.56 -30.00 4.96
N THR A 108 -14.27 -29.49 3.97
CA THR A 108 -14.00 -28.21 3.33
C THR A 108 -15.16 -27.27 3.65
N ASP A 109 -14.88 -26.14 4.29
CA ASP A 109 -15.86 -25.09 4.58
C ASP A 109 -15.44 -23.81 3.83
N GLU A 110 -16.37 -23.21 3.09
CA GLU A 110 -16.16 -21.95 2.35
C GLU A 110 -17.07 -20.86 2.92
N MET A 111 -16.51 -19.67 3.16
CA MET A 111 -17.25 -18.52 3.70
C MET A 111 -16.88 -17.25 2.94
N THR A 112 -17.89 -16.52 2.46
CA THR A 112 -17.72 -15.23 1.78
C THR A 112 -18.03 -14.08 2.73
N VAL A 113 -17.09 -13.15 2.88
CA VAL A 113 -17.27 -11.92 3.67
C VAL A 113 -17.13 -10.71 2.75
N THR A 114 -18.14 -9.83 2.74
CA THR A 114 -18.09 -8.56 2.01
C THR A 114 -17.84 -7.42 3.00
N LEU A 115 -16.77 -6.65 2.81
CA LEU A 115 -16.40 -5.54 3.67
C LEU A 115 -16.64 -4.21 2.95
N LYS A 116 -17.20 -3.22 3.66
CA LYS A 116 -17.23 -1.83 3.20
C LYS A 116 -15.87 -1.15 3.46
N PRO A 117 -15.58 -0.02 2.80
CA PRO A 117 -14.40 0.77 3.12
C PRO A 117 -14.37 1.16 4.61
N GLY A 118 -13.30 0.77 5.31
CA GLY A 118 -13.14 1.00 6.75
C GLY A 118 -13.72 -0.08 7.67
N GLU A 119 -14.23 -1.19 7.13
CA GLU A 119 -14.77 -2.31 7.90
C GLU A 119 -13.75 -3.44 8.05
N GLY A 120 -13.56 -3.92 9.27
CA GLY A 120 -12.76 -5.11 9.58
C GLY A 120 -13.64 -6.24 10.09
N ALA A 121 -13.29 -7.49 9.77
CA ALA A 121 -13.97 -8.68 10.28
C ALA A 121 -12.96 -9.69 10.85
N GLU A 122 -13.24 -10.20 12.06
CA GLU A 122 -12.49 -11.30 12.67
C GLU A 122 -13.31 -12.59 12.54
N ILE A 123 -12.72 -13.64 11.94
CA ILE A 123 -13.36 -14.94 11.77
C ILE A 123 -12.67 -15.91 12.72
N LYS A 124 -13.41 -16.37 13.74
CA LYS A 124 -12.92 -17.34 14.73
C LYS A 124 -13.49 -18.72 14.44
N LEU A 125 -12.61 -19.70 14.33
CA LEU A 125 -12.98 -21.09 14.10
C LEU A 125 -12.80 -21.88 15.40
N GLU A 126 -13.88 -22.46 15.90
CA GLU A 126 -13.83 -23.43 17.01
C GLU A 126 -14.00 -24.84 16.45
N MET A 127 -13.04 -25.72 16.74
CA MET A 127 -13.10 -27.13 16.35
C MET A 127 -13.34 -28.01 17.58
N VAL A 128 -14.30 -28.94 17.49
CA VAL A 128 -14.48 -29.98 18.50
C VAL A 128 -13.40 -31.04 18.27
N LYS A 129 -12.66 -31.38 19.33
CA LYS A 129 -11.68 -32.46 19.28
C LYS A 129 -12.40 -33.76 18.95
N GLY A 130 -12.03 -34.40 17.84
CA GLY A 130 -12.49 -35.74 17.46
C GLY A 130 -11.97 -36.81 18.42
#